data_AF-C7T1L6-F1
#
_entry.id   AF-C7T1L6-F1
#
_cell.length_a   1.000
_cell.length_b   1.000
_cell.length_c   1.000
_cell.angle_alpha   90.00
_cell.angle_beta   90.00
_cell.angle_gamma   90.00
#
_symmetry.space_group_name_H-M   'P 1'
#
loop_
_entity.id
_entity.type
_entity.pdbx_description
1 polymer ?
#
loop_
_entity_poly.entity_id
_entity_poly.type
_entity_poly.pdbx_seq_one_letter_code
_entity_poly.pdbx_strand_id
1 'polypeptide(L)'
;TKPETINYRTLKPEMDGLFCERIFGPAKDWECHCGKYKRVRHRGIVCERCGVEVTESRVRRHRMGFIKLAAPVAHVWYLKGIPSILLFSWICRCEMWSRLFISILTVCYDRVMRIL
;
A
#
# COMPACT_ATOMS: atom_id res chain seq x y z
N THR A 1 -4.23 -5.38 1.37
CA THR A 1 -3.48 -6.65 1.58
C THR A 1 -3.52 -7.55 0.37
N LYS A 2 -4.48 -7.36 -0.56
CA LYS A 2 -4.50 -8.06 -1.84
C LYS A 2 -3.86 -7.20 -2.95
N PRO A 3 -3.24 -7.81 -3.98
CA PRO A 3 -2.67 -7.08 -5.12
C PRO A 3 -3.72 -6.66 -6.16
N GLU A 4 -4.98 -7.00 -5.95
CA GLU A 4 -6.09 -6.73 -6.87
C GLU A 4 -6.32 -5.20 -7.04
N THR A 5 -6.70 -4.80 -8.25
CA THR A 5 -6.92 -3.40 -8.62
C THR A 5 -8.40 -3.11 -8.85
N ILE A 6 -8.95 -3.57 -9.96
CA ILE A 6 -10.31 -3.31 -10.43
C ILE A 6 -10.85 -4.60 -11.03
N ASN A 7 -12.12 -4.89 -10.77
CA ASN A 7 -12.81 -6.02 -11.38
C ASN A 7 -13.07 -5.75 -12.87
N TYR A 8 -12.67 -6.69 -13.74
CA TYR A 8 -12.85 -6.54 -15.19
C TYR A 8 -14.31 -6.48 -15.64
N ARG A 9 -15.24 -7.10 -14.90
CA ARG A 9 -16.67 -7.12 -15.30
C ARG A 9 -17.38 -5.85 -14.89
N THR A 10 -17.15 -5.39 -13.66
CA THR A 10 -17.92 -4.29 -13.06
C THR A 10 -17.21 -2.95 -13.16
N LEU A 11 -15.93 -2.94 -13.53
CA LEU A 11 -15.05 -1.77 -13.52
C LEU A 11 -15.01 -1.06 -12.15
N LYS A 12 -15.42 -1.76 -11.08
CA LYS A 12 -15.39 -1.27 -9.71
C LYS A 12 -14.09 -1.69 -9.04
N PRO A 13 -13.52 -0.83 -8.18
CA PRO A 13 -12.34 -1.20 -7.40
C PRO A 13 -12.69 -2.34 -6.44
N GLU A 14 -11.78 -3.29 -6.29
CA GLU A 14 -11.92 -4.39 -5.33
C GLU A 14 -11.75 -3.89 -3.89
N MET A 15 -12.43 -4.55 -2.95
CA MET A 15 -12.26 -4.25 -1.53
C MET A 15 -10.89 -4.71 -1.04
N ASP A 16 -10.21 -3.86 -0.26
CA ASP A 16 -8.84 -4.08 0.26
C ASP A 16 -7.71 -4.22 -0.77
N GLY A 17 -8.03 -3.90 -2.03
CA GLY A 17 -7.08 -3.75 -3.12
C GLY A 17 -6.39 -2.37 -3.16
N LEU A 18 -5.60 -2.16 -4.21
CA LEU A 18 -4.82 -0.94 -4.43
C LEU A 18 -5.67 0.33 -4.52
N PHE A 19 -6.91 0.22 -5.00
CA PHE A 19 -7.82 1.36 -5.19
C PHE A 19 -9.04 1.30 -4.28
N CYS A 20 -8.94 0.66 -3.12
CA CYS A 20 -10.06 0.49 -2.21
C CYS A 20 -10.66 1.83 -1.76
N GLU A 21 -11.96 2.01 -1.98
CA GLU A 21 -12.69 3.24 -1.63
C GLU A 21 -12.76 3.52 -0.12
N ARG A 22 -12.61 2.48 0.71
CA ARG A 22 -12.59 2.63 2.18
C ARG A 22 -11.37 3.44 2.66
N ILE A 23 -10.23 3.28 2.00
CA ILE A 23 -8.96 3.92 2.39
C ILE A 23 -8.84 5.28 1.69
N PHE A 24 -8.96 5.28 0.37
CA PHE A 24 -8.73 6.47 -0.43
C PHE A 24 -9.94 7.40 -0.51
N GLY A 25 -11.14 6.92 -0.19
CA GLY A 25 -12.41 7.64 -0.35
C GLY A 25 -13.18 7.20 -1.61
N PRO A 26 -14.41 7.70 -1.79
CA PRO A 26 -15.34 7.22 -2.79
C PRO A 26 -14.88 7.52 -4.22
N ALA A 27 -15.18 6.61 -5.15
CA ALA A 27 -14.82 6.77 -6.56
C ALA A 27 -15.68 7.83 -7.28
N LYS A 28 -16.92 8.03 -6.82
CA LYS A 28 -17.88 9.01 -7.33
C LYS A 28 -18.27 9.97 -6.22
N ASP A 29 -18.58 11.21 -6.59
CA ASP A 29 -18.97 12.22 -5.61
C ASP A 29 -20.26 11.83 -4.89
N TRP A 30 -20.23 11.89 -3.55
CA TRP A 30 -21.39 11.67 -2.69
C TRP A 30 -22.10 10.32 -2.88
N GLU A 31 -21.39 9.29 -3.35
CA GLU A 31 -21.90 7.93 -3.51
C GLU A 31 -20.98 6.92 -2.82
N CYS A 32 -21.55 6.04 -2.00
CA CYS A 32 -20.81 4.92 -1.40
C CYS A 32 -20.72 3.72 -2.37
N HIS A 33 -19.72 2.86 -2.19
CA HIS A 33 -19.45 1.71 -3.07
C HIS A 33 -20.66 0.79 -3.34
N CYS A 34 -21.44 0.49 -2.30
CA CYS A 34 -22.61 -0.39 -2.39
C CYS A 34 -23.86 0.31 -2.96
N GLY A 35 -23.85 1.65 -3.04
CA GLY A 35 -24.98 2.45 -3.50
C GLY A 35 -26.11 2.65 -2.49
N LYS A 36 -25.96 2.26 -1.22
CA LYS A 36 -26.96 2.48 -0.13
C LYS A 36 -27.20 3.98 0.09
N TYR A 37 -26.13 4.75 0.21
CA TYR A 37 -26.15 6.19 0.39
C TYR A 37 -25.70 6.88 -0.89
N LYS A 38 -26.53 7.82 -1.37
CA LYS A 38 -26.30 8.62 -2.57
C LYS A 38 -26.71 10.07 -2.32
N ARG A 39 -26.10 10.99 -3.08
CA ARG A 39 -26.35 12.44 -3.05
C ARG A 39 -25.82 13.12 -1.77
N VAL A 40 -25.80 14.45 -1.80
CA VAL A 40 -25.21 15.33 -0.78
C VAL A 40 -25.87 15.21 0.61
N ARG A 41 -27.09 14.66 0.70
CA ARG A 41 -27.84 14.55 1.97
C ARG A 41 -27.11 13.74 3.05
N HIS A 42 -26.30 12.76 2.64
CA HIS A 42 -25.59 11.85 3.54
C HIS A 42 -24.11 12.21 3.70
N ARG A 43 -23.75 13.49 3.51
CA ARG A 43 -22.38 13.98 3.65
C ARG A 43 -21.77 13.60 5.00
N GLY A 44 -20.57 13.02 4.97
CA GLY A 44 -19.78 12.67 6.16
C GLY A 44 -20.25 11.42 6.90
N ILE A 45 -21.26 10.71 6.39
CA ILE A 45 -21.71 9.44 6.97
C ILE A 45 -20.86 8.30 6.39
N VAL A 46 -20.42 7.39 7.25
CA VAL A 46 -19.74 6.15 6.87
C VAL A 46 -20.78 5.04 6.68
N CYS A 47 -20.73 4.34 5.55
CA CYS A 47 -21.68 3.28 5.27
C CYS A 47 -21.41 2.02 6.11
N GLU A 48 -22.41 1.53 6.86
CA GLU A 48 -22.30 0.29 7.67
C GLU A 48 -21.94 -0.96 6.87
N ARG A 49 -22.33 -1.02 5.59
CA ARG A 49 -22.13 -2.21 4.75
C ARG A 49 -20.76 -2.24 4.08
N CYS A 50 -20.34 -1.12 3.48
CA CYS A 50 -19.09 -1.05 2.71
C CYS A 50 -17.96 -0.29 3.41
N GLY A 51 -18.24 0.40 4.52
CA GLY A 51 -17.26 1.19 5.27
C GLY A 51 -16.74 2.43 4.53
N VAL A 52 -17.36 2.82 3.41
CA VAL A 52 -16.96 3.99 2.62
C VAL A 52 -17.65 5.22 3.18
N GLU A 53 -16.85 6.26 3.41
CA GLU A 53 -17.31 7.58 3.81
C GLU A 53 -17.88 8.33 2.61
N VAL A 54 -19.05 8.92 2.76
CA VAL A 54 -19.71 9.68 1.69
C VAL A 54 -19.15 11.11 1.65
N THR A 55 -18.17 11.30 0.77
CA THR A 55 -17.49 12.58 0.54
C THR A 55 -17.36 12.90 -0.95
N GLU A 56 -16.72 14.01 -1.29
CA GLU A 56 -16.26 14.29 -2.65
C GLU A 56 -15.13 13.33 -3.04
N SER A 57 -15.06 12.96 -4.32
CA SER A 57 -14.01 12.11 -4.88
C SER A 57 -12.62 12.75 -4.85
N ARG A 58 -12.56 14.08 -4.70
CA ARG A 58 -11.31 14.86 -4.61
C ARG A 58 -10.40 14.39 -3.48
N VAL A 59 -10.96 13.84 -2.39
CA VAL A 59 -10.18 13.32 -1.24
C VAL A 59 -9.18 12.23 -1.64
N ARG A 60 -9.43 11.49 -2.74
CA ARG A 60 -8.53 10.45 -3.25
C ARG A 60 -7.15 10.96 -3.67
N ARG A 61 -7.03 12.26 -3.94
CA ARG A 61 -5.74 12.90 -4.28
C ARG A 61 -4.91 13.25 -3.04
N HIS A 62 -5.54 13.33 -1.87
CA HIS A 62 -4.90 13.78 -0.63
C HIS A 62 -4.71 12.65 0.38
N ARG A 63 -5.54 11.61 0.35
CA ARG A 63 -5.43 10.46 1.26
C ARG A 63 -4.31 9.53 0.83
N MET A 64 -3.43 9.20 1.79
CA MET A 64 -2.31 8.29 1.58
C MET A 64 -2.66 6.89 2.08
N GLY A 65 -2.29 5.88 1.30
CA GLY A 65 -2.27 4.49 1.74
C GLY A 65 -0.89 4.09 2.22
N PHE A 66 -0.81 2.99 2.97
CA PHE A 66 0.46 2.40 3.38
C PHE A 66 0.40 0.88 3.26
N ILE A 67 1.57 0.26 3.12
CA ILE A 67 1.74 -1.19 3.08
C ILE A 67 2.59 -1.59 4.27
N LYS A 68 2.10 -2.53 5.08
CA LYS A 68 2.89 -3.11 6.16
C LYS A 68 3.82 -4.16 5.57
N LEU A 69 5.12 -3.93 5.68
CA LEU A 69 6.14 -4.89 5.25
C LEU A 69 6.38 -5.93 6.35
N ALA A 70 6.67 -7.17 5.95
CA ALA A 70 6.98 -8.24 6.89
C ALA A 70 8.39 -8.13 7.50
N ALA A 71 9.28 -7.39 6.85
CA ALA A 71 10.65 -7.11 7.28
C ALA A 71 11.00 -5.64 6.95
N PRO A 72 11.92 -5.02 7.70
CA PRO A 72 12.36 -3.66 7.40
C PRO A 72 13.13 -3.62 6.07
N VAL A 73 12.88 -2.59 5.25
CA VAL A 73 13.53 -2.37 3.97
C VAL A 73 14.15 -0.96 3.97
N ALA A 74 15.43 -0.87 3.62
CA ALA A 74 16.10 0.42 3.45
C ALA A 74 15.71 1.07 2.12
N HIS A 75 15.46 2.37 2.12
CA HIS A 75 15.13 3.11 0.90
C HIS A 75 16.35 3.24 -0.01
N VAL A 76 16.19 2.97 -1.32
CA VAL A 76 17.29 2.89 -2.30
C VAL A 76 18.10 4.19 -2.42
N TRP A 77 17.48 5.34 -2.20
CA TRP A 77 18.19 6.64 -2.25
C TRP A 77 19.32 6.76 -1.22
N TYR A 78 19.16 6.17 -0.03
CA TYR A 78 20.23 6.15 0.98
C TYR A 78 21.36 5.16 0.65
N LEU A 79 21.09 4.19 -0.24
CA LEU A 79 22.04 3.17 -0.67
C LEU A 79 22.90 3.63 -1.88
N LYS A 80 22.28 4.32 -2.85
CA LYS A 80 22.91 4.64 -4.15
C LYS A 80 23.48 6.04 -4.28
N GLY A 81 23.14 6.97 -3.38
CA GLY A 81 23.75 8.31 -3.36
C GLY A 81 25.22 8.24 -2.98
N ILE A 82 26.08 9.00 -3.65
CA ILE A 82 27.48 9.19 -3.24
C ILE A 82 27.57 10.57 -2.56
N PRO A 83 28.09 10.68 -1.32
CA PRO A 83 28.41 9.60 -0.39
C PRO A 83 27.12 8.93 0.12
N SER A 84 27.16 7.61 0.35
CA SER A 84 26.00 6.92 0.90
C SER A 84 25.79 7.42 2.33
N ILE A 85 24.64 8.01 2.63
CA ILE A 85 24.36 8.60 3.95
C ILE A 85 24.44 7.54 5.07
N LEU A 86 24.30 6.26 4.73
CA LEU A 86 24.51 5.12 5.62
C LEU A 86 25.97 4.90 6.05
N LEU A 87 26.93 5.59 5.43
CA LEU A 87 28.37 5.38 5.65
C LEU A 87 28.91 5.98 6.96
N PHE A 88 28.06 6.60 7.80
CA PHE A 88 28.47 7.03 9.15
C PHE A 88 28.70 5.85 10.10
N SER A 89 28.13 4.68 9.78
CA SER A 89 28.43 3.42 10.47
C SER A 89 29.45 2.63 9.67
N TRP A 90 30.76 2.90 9.85
CA TRP A 90 31.97 2.05 9.71
C TRP A 90 31.98 0.79 8.80
N ILE A 91 31.08 0.65 7.82
CA ILE A 91 30.94 -0.53 6.98
C ILE A 91 31.42 -0.16 5.58
N CYS A 92 32.54 -0.77 5.22
CA CYS A 92 33.18 -0.65 3.93
C CYS A 92 32.22 -1.09 2.81
N ARG A 93 32.12 -0.27 1.76
CA ARG A 93 31.15 -0.40 0.64
C ARG A 93 31.23 -1.74 -0.10
N CYS A 94 32.37 -2.45 -0.01
CA CYS A 94 32.59 -3.76 -0.63
C CYS A 94 31.87 -4.94 0.06
N GLU A 95 31.55 -4.88 1.36
CA GLU A 95 30.86 -5.99 2.06
C GLU A 95 29.33 -5.90 2.02
N MET A 96 28.77 -4.73 1.76
CA MET A 96 27.33 -4.52 1.90
C MET A 96 26.52 -5.17 0.77
N TRP A 97 27.03 -5.17 -0.47
CA TRP A 97 26.35 -5.82 -1.59
C TRP A 97 26.37 -7.35 -1.45
N SER A 98 27.47 -7.94 -0.99
CA SER A 98 27.57 -9.39 -0.75
C SER A 98 26.72 -9.83 0.44
N ARG A 99 26.72 -9.10 1.56
CA ARG A 99 25.88 -9.43 2.73
C ARG A 99 24.38 -9.22 2.47
N LEU A 100 23.97 -8.20 1.73
CA LEU A 100 22.56 -7.97 1.37
C LEU A 100 22.05 -9.01 0.36
N PHE A 101 22.84 -9.40 -0.65
CA PHE A 101 22.42 -10.45 -1.58
C PHE A 101 22.34 -11.83 -0.92
N ILE A 102 23.31 -12.18 -0.08
CA ILE A 102 23.33 -13.50 0.60
C ILE A 102 22.20 -13.60 1.62
N SER A 103 21.87 -12.53 2.35
CA SER A 103 20.76 -12.52 3.32
C SER A 103 19.37 -12.49 2.67
N ILE A 104 19.20 -11.84 1.51
CA ILE A 104 17.93 -11.91 0.76
C ILE A 104 17.65 -13.33 0.26
N LEU A 105 18.67 -14.06 -0.20
CA LEU A 105 18.52 -15.46 -0.65
C LEU A 105 18.31 -16.44 0.51
N THR A 106 19.03 -16.29 1.63
CA THR A 106 18.84 -17.18 2.80
C THR A 106 17.52 -16.93 3.54
N VAL A 107 17.07 -15.68 3.70
CA VAL A 107 15.75 -15.40 4.31
C VAL A 107 14.59 -15.81 3.38
N CYS A 108 14.76 -15.74 2.06
CA CYS A 108 13.79 -16.33 1.12
C CYS A 108 13.75 -17.85 1.23
N TYR A 109 14.90 -18.54 1.26
CA TYR A 109 14.93 -20.00 1.34
C TYR A 109 14.42 -20.54 2.68
N ASP A 110 14.78 -19.93 3.81
CA ASP A 110 14.35 -20.40 5.15
C ASP A 110 12.86 -20.14 5.44
N ARG A 111 12.26 -19.12 4.82
CA ARG A 111 10.84 -18.78 5.06
C ARG A 111 9.89 -19.42 4.04
N VAL A 112 10.33 -19.67 2.81
CA VAL A 112 9.54 -20.41 1.81
C VAL A 112 9.42 -21.89 2.17
N MET A 113 10.43 -22.51 2.80
CA MET A 113 10.37 -23.91 3.27
C MET A 113 9.53 -24.14 4.55
N ARG A 114 8.99 -23.10 5.20
CA ARG A 114 8.04 -23.25 6.33
C ARG A 114 6.57 -23.10 5.94
N ILE A 115 6.27 -22.89 4.66
CA ILE A 115 4.90 -22.74 4.13
C ILE A 115 4.50 -23.94 3.25
N LEU A 116 5.41 -24.89 3.00
CA LEU A 116 5.11 -26.23 2.48
C LEU A 116 4.93 -27.23 3.62
#